data_AF-A0A6I0V9K0-F1
#
_entry.id   AF-A0A6I0V9K0-F1
#
_cell.length_a   1.000
_cell.length_b   1.000
_cell.length_c   1.000
_cell.angle_alpha   90.00
_cell.angle_beta   90.00
_cell.angle_gamma   90.00
#
_symmetry.space_group_name_H-M   'P 1'
#
loop_
_entity.id
_entity.type
_entity.pdbx_description
1 polymer ?
#
loop_
_entity_poly.entity_id
_entity_poly.type
_entity_poly.pdbx_seq_one_letter_code
_entity_poly.pdbx_strand_id
1 'polypeptide(L)'
;MRHVFHETGRLWPVADAHGAVVLFSSRDAADLYAAEHDATVGAPMPTMKAAALWSAARMTLAADGGTYEVSELPDVERRADAKWPGARVRWALTMDVFARTPEDALDLADRAGRAAVKAVGKGLAPNLAIGRLVYCERRWMEEDF
;
A
#
# COMPACT_ATOMS: atom_id res chain seq x y z
N MET A 1 -13.31 13.60 8.29
CA MET A 1 -12.10 12.78 8.51
C MET A 1 -10.90 13.54 7.95
N ARG A 2 -9.93 13.90 8.79
CA ARG A 2 -8.76 14.70 8.39
C ARG A 2 -7.71 13.68 7.89
N HIS A 3 -7.25 13.79 6.64
CA HIS A 3 -6.15 12.94 6.18
C HIS A 3 -4.93 13.22 7.07
N VAL A 4 -4.58 12.27 7.94
CA VAL A 4 -3.37 12.35 8.75
C VAL A 4 -2.27 11.73 7.90
N PHE A 5 -1.43 12.57 7.32
CA PHE A 5 -0.25 12.13 6.61
C PHE A 5 0.83 11.82 7.64
N HIS A 6 1.32 10.57 7.64
CA HIS A 6 2.41 10.14 8.51
C HIS A 6 3.76 10.37 7.82
N GLU A 7 4.76 10.84 8.57
CA GLU A 7 6.14 10.95 8.10
C GLU A 7 6.68 9.54 7.81
N THR A 8 7.11 9.30 6.58
CA THR A 8 7.59 7.97 6.14
C THR A 8 9.11 7.90 5.98
N GLY A 9 9.80 9.02 6.20
CA GLY A 9 11.23 9.12 5.99
C GLY A 9 11.75 10.54 6.20
N ARG A 10 13.05 10.70 6.03
CA ARG A 10 13.76 11.99 6.12
C ARG A 10 14.75 12.11 4.99
N LEU A 11 14.90 13.31 4.46
CA LEU A 11 16.00 13.69 3.58
C LEU A 11 16.93 14.65 4.32
N TRP A 12 18.22 14.51 4.10
CA TRP A 12 19.27 15.34 4.69
C TRP A 12 19.78 16.29 3.61
N PRO A 13 19.44 17.58 3.66
CA PRO A 13 19.93 18.55 2.70
C PRO A 13 21.37 18.92 3.01
N VAL A 14 22.23 18.98 1.99
CA VAL A 14 23.57 19.55 2.07
C VAL A 14 23.65 20.70 1.08
N ALA A 15 23.91 21.91 1.59
CA ALA A 15 24.10 23.09 0.77
C ALA A 15 25.58 23.22 0.41
N ASP A 16 25.91 23.25 -0.87
CA ASP A 16 27.26 23.54 -1.33
C ASP A 16 27.57 25.05 -1.21
N ALA A 17 28.85 25.40 -1.41
CA ALA A 17 29.33 26.79 -1.33
C ALA A 17 28.68 27.77 -2.33
N HIS A 18 27.97 27.25 -3.35
CA HIS A 18 27.31 28.03 -4.40
C HIS A 18 25.79 28.12 -4.19
N GLY A 19 25.28 27.56 -3.09
CA GLY A 19 23.86 27.58 -2.73
C GLY A 19 23.02 26.49 -3.40
N ALA A 20 23.63 25.51 -4.08
CA ALA A 20 22.91 24.34 -4.56
C ALA A 20 22.68 23.36 -3.40
N VAL A 21 21.47 22.79 -3.32
CA VAL A 21 21.10 21.83 -2.28
C VAL A 21 21.03 20.43 -2.87
N VAL A 22 21.81 19.52 -2.32
CA VAL A 22 21.78 18.08 -2.64
C VAL A 22 21.05 17.35 -1.51
N LEU A 23 20.13 16.45 -1.85
CA LEU A 23 19.30 15.73 -0.89
C LEU A 23 19.74 14.27 -0.76
N PHE A 24 20.00 13.83 0.47
CA PHE A 24 20.41 12.45 0.76
C PHE A 24 19.34 11.71 1.58
N SER A 25 19.12 10.43 1.30
CA SER A 25 18.21 9.56 2.05
C SER A 25 18.81 8.98 3.34
N SER A 26 20.10 9.21 3.58
CA SER A 26 20.83 8.77 4.76
C SER A 26 21.65 9.92 5.33
N ARG A 27 21.75 9.98 6.66
CA ARG A 27 22.59 10.96 7.35
C ARG A 27 24.07 10.71 7.05
N ASP A 28 24.51 9.46 7.11
CA ASP A 28 25.92 9.10 6.91
C ASP A 28 26.41 9.50 5.51
N ALA A 29 25.56 9.37 4.49
CA ALA A 29 25.87 9.80 3.13
C ALA A 29 25.95 11.32 3.01
N ALA A 30 25.08 12.04 3.72
CA ALA A 30 25.11 13.50 3.77
C ALA A 30 26.37 14.01 4.50
N ASP A 31 26.75 13.38 5.62
CA ASP A 31 27.93 13.75 6.40
C ASP A 31 29.22 13.49 5.59
N LEU A 32 29.31 12.37 4.86
CA LEU A 32 30.44 12.08 3.97
C LEU A 32 30.55 13.12 2.85
N TYR A 33 29.44 13.42 2.16
CA TYR A 33 29.42 14.42 1.10
C TYR A 33 29.77 15.81 1.64
N ALA A 34 29.26 16.18 2.82
CA ALA A 34 29.56 17.45 3.46
C ALA A 34 31.06 17.59 3.77
N ALA A 35 31.70 16.54 4.27
CA ALA A 35 33.14 16.53 4.55
C ALA A 35 34.00 16.64 3.26
N GLU A 36 33.59 15.96 2.18
CA GLU A 36 34.30 16.01 0.89
C GLU A 36 34.19 17.39 0.21
N HIS A 37 33.11 18.13 0.48
CA HIS A 37 32.78 19.36 -0.22
C HIS A 37 32.86 20.63 0.64
N ASP A 38 33.43 20.55 1.86
CA ASP A 38 33.49 21.65 2.85
C ASP A 38 32.12 22.32 3.06
N ALA A 39 31.09 21.48 3.15
CA ALA A 39 29.69 21.88 3.23
C ALA A 39 29.09 21.53 4.58
N THR A 40 27.88 22.03 4.85
CA THR A 40 27.15 21.76 6.10
C THR A 40 25.86 21.00 5.83
N VAL A 41 25.64 19.93 6.59
CA VAL A 41 24.36 19.20 6.59
C VAL A 41 23.31 20.02 7.33
N GLY A 42 22.20 20.33 6.66
CA GLY A 42 21.06 21.03 7.24
C GLY A 42 20.17 20.12 8.10
N ALA A 43 19.15 20.72 8.70
CA ALA A 43 18.15 19.97 9.45
C ALA A 43 17.43 18.94 8.54
N PRO A 44 17.12 17.74 9.05
CA PRO A 44 16.44 16.72 8.25
C PRO A 44 15.06 17.21 7.83
N MET A 45 14.79 17.14 6.53
CA MET A 45 13.50 17.42 5.94
C MET A 45 12.62 16.18 6.05
N PRO A 46 11.48 16.23 6.76
CA PRO A 46 10.55 15.10 6.77
C PRO A 46 10.03 14.88 5.34
N THR A 47 10.07 13.63 4.89
CA THR A 47 9.46 13.25 3.62
C THR A 47 8.22 12.42 3.83
N MET A 48 7.22 12.77 3.03
CA MET A 48 6.05 11.94 2.81
C MET A 48 6.29 11.17 1.52
N LYS A 49 6.44 9.85 1.63
CA LYS A 49 6.18 8.97 0.52
C LYS A 49 4.67 9.03 0.29
N ALA A 50 4.28 9.22 -0.97
CA ALA A 50 2.90 9.02 -1.40
C ALA A 50 2.36 7.60 -1.07
N ALA A 51 3.24 6.71 -0.59
CA ALA A 51 2.96 5.37 -0.10
C ALA A 51 1.86 5.29 0.97
N ALA A 52 1.69 6.29 1.85
CA ALA A 52 0.75 6.22 2.98
C ALA A 52 -0.67 6.73 2.66
N LEU A 53 -1.15 6.57 1.42
CA LEU A 53 -2.44 7.13 1.00
C LEU A 53 -3.63 6.18 1.15
N TRP A 54 -3.38 4.88 1.19
CA TRP A 54 -4.43 3.88 1.34
C TRP A 54 -4.08 2.95 2.49
N SER A 55 -5.04 2.72 3.36
CA SER A 55 -5.01 1.58 4.26
C SER A 55 -5.21 0.30 3.45
N ALA A 56 -4.66 -0.80 3.93
CA ALA A 56 -4.69 -2.05 3.20
C ALA A 56 -5.00 -3.23 4.11
N ALA A 57 -5.72 -4.18 3.56
CA ALA A 57 -5.94 -5.48 4.17
C ALA A 57 -5.68 -6.57 3.13
N ARG A 58 -5.30 -7.74 3.61
CA ARG A 58 -5.09 -8.93 2.80
C ARG A 58 -6.20 -9.92 3.07
N MET A 59 -6.78 -10.44 2.01
CA MET A 59 -7.60 -11.65 2.05
C MET A 59 -6.80 -12.81 1.45
N THR A 60 -6.73 -13.91 2.18
CA THR A 60 -6.11 -15.17 1.73
C THR A 60 -7.16 -16.27 1.75
N LEU A 61 -7.44 -16.84 0.59
CA LEU A 61 -8.35 -17.96 0.43
C LEU A 61 -7.60 -19.28 0.69
N ALA A 62 -8.20 -20.18 1.46
CA ALA A 62 -7.64 -21.51 1.65
C ALA A 62 -7.61 -22.29 0.32
N ALA A 63 -6.72 -23.28 0.22
CA ALA A 63 -6.55 -24.06 -1.02
C ALA A 63 -7.80 -24.86 -1.42
N ASP A 64 -8.62 -25.25 -0.44
CA ASP A 64 -9.93 -25.88 -0.65
C ASP A 64 -11.02 -24.88 -1.07
N GLY A 65 -10.74 -23.58 -0.94
CA GLY A 65 -11.66 -22.48 -1.18
C GLY A 65 -12.89 -22.42 -0.27
N GLY A 66 -12.88 -23.19 0.82
CA GLY A 66 -13.99 -23.25 1.78
C GLY A 66 -13.91 -22.19 2.88
N THR A 67 -12.70 -21.70 3.17
CA THR A 67 -12.45 -20.70 4.20
C THR A 67 -11.48 -19.62 3.70
N TYR A 68 -11.43 -18.49 4.40
CA TYR A 68 -10.48 -17.41 4.13
C TYR A 68 -10.04 -16.76 5.43
N GLU A 69 -8.88 -16.11 5.38
CA GLU A 69 -8.35 -15.28 6.44
C GLU A 69 -8.22 -13.84 5.96
N VAL A 70 -8.45 -12.89 6.87
CA VAL A 70 -8.22 -11.46 6.66
C VAL A 70 -7.18 -10.97 7.65
N SER A 71 -6.20 -10.21 7.17
CA SER A 71 -5.22 -9.55 8.01
C SER A 71 -4.99 -8.11 7.56
N GLU A 72 -4.76 -7.22 8.51
CA GLU A 72 -4.31 -5.87 8.23
C GLU A 72 -2.91 -5.90 7.62
N LEU A 73 -2.66 -5.04 6.64
CA LEU A 73 -1.33 -4.84 6.09
C LEU A 73 -0.79 -3.48 6.53
N PRO A 74 0.34 -3.45 7.28
CA PRO A 74 0.97 -2.18 7.61
C PRO A 74 1.53 -1.51 6.34
N ASP A 75 1.37 -0.19 6.27
CA ASP A 75 1.95 0.74 5.28
C ASP A 75 2.23 0.14 3.89
N VAL A 76 1.22 0.07 3.02
CA VAL A 76 1.38 -0.48 1.67
C VAL A 76 1.58 0.63 0.65
N GLU A 77 2.69 0.58 -0.09
CA GLU A 77 2.99 1.57 -1.12
C GLU A 77 1.88 1.64 -2.19
N ARG A 78 1.18 2.77 -2.22
CA ARG A 78 0.32 3.18 -3.33
C ARG A 78 1.13 3.22 -4.63
N ARG A 79 0.58 2.65 -5.71
CA ARG A 79 1.12 2.95 -7.05
C ARG A 79 0.94 4.43 -7.35
N ALA A 80 1.97 5.09 -7.87
CA ALA A 80 1.96 6.53 -8.14
C ALA A 80 0.79 6.99 -9.03
N ASP A 81 0.24 6.10 -9.85
CA ASP A 81 -0.87 6.35 -10.78
C ASP A 81 -2.27 5.98 -10.23
N ALA A 82 -2.36 5.31 -9.07
CA ALA A 82 -3.64 4.88 -8.53
C ALA A 82 -4.50 6.11 -8.24
N LYS A 83 -5.76 6.14 -8.70
CA LYS A 83 -6.68 7.28 -8.48
C LYS A 83 -7.79 6.97 -7.47
N TRP A 84 -7.96 5.72 -7.07
CA TRP A 84 -9.04 5.24 -6.20
C TRP A 84 -8.62 4.02 -5.35
N PRO A 85 -9.36 3.71 -4.26
CA PRO A 85 -9.36 2.41 -3.59
C PRO A 85 -9.59 1.26 -4.57
N GLY A 86 -8.86 0.15 -4.43
CA GLY A 86 -8.94 -0.95 -5.40
C GLY A 86 -8.46 -2.26 -4.82
N ALA A 87 -8.36 -3.28 -5.67
CA ALA A 87 -7.86 -4.60 -5.30
C ALA A 87 -6.75 -5.02 -6.25
N ARG A 88 -5.83 -5.87 -5.76
CA ARG A 88 -4.84 -6.50 -6.63
C ARG A 88 -4.61 -7.93 -6.22
N VAL A 89 -4.36 -8.78 -7.21
CA VAL A 89 -3.83 -10.12 -6.95
C VAL A 89 -2.39 -9.96 -6.46
N ARG A 90 -2.06 -10.58 -5.34
CA ARG A 90 -0.67 -10.70 -4.87
C ARG A 90 -0.07 -12.06 -5.23
N TRP A 91 -0.85 -13.11 -5.01
CA TRP A 91 -0.53 -14.51 -5.31
C TRP A 91 -1.81 -15.23 -5.74
N ALA A 92 -1.70 -16.49 -6.20
CA ALA A 92 -2.82 -17.23 -6.78
C ALA A 92 -4.09 -17.28 -5.89
N LEU A 93 -3.93 -17.26 -4.57
CA LEU A 93 -5.04 -17.33 -3.60
C LEU A 93 -5.13 -16.09 -2.69
N THR A 94 -4.38 -15.04 -3.01
CA THR A 94 -4.21 -13.88 -2.13
C THR A 94 -4.50 -12.60 -2.88
N MET A 95 -5.33 -11.76 -2.26
CA MET A 95 -5.69 -10.45 -2.76
C MET A 95 -5.39 -9.40 -1.70
N ASP A 96 -4.73 -8.32 -2.10
CA ASP A 96 -4.63 -7.11 -1.29
C ASP A 96 -5.78 -6.18 -1.70
N VAL A 97 -6.45 -5.59 -0.71
CA VAL A 97 -7.54 -4.65 -0.86
C VAL A 97 -7.13 -3.31 -0.24
N PHE A 98 -7.40 -2.22 -0.94
CA PHE A 98 -7.01 -0.87 -0.57
C PHE A 98 -8.24 -0.01 -0.31
N ALA A 99 -8.23 0.73 0.79
CA ALA A 99 -9.31 1.65 1.15
C ALA A 99 -8.78 2.94 1.78
N ARG A 100 -9.68 3.89 2.05
CA ARG A 100 -9.34 5.16 2.71
C ARG A 100 -8.97 5.01 4.17
N THR A 101 -9.53 4.00 4.82
CA THR A 101 -9.41 3.76 6.27
C THR A 101 -9.07 2.29 6.52
N PRO A 102 -8.39 1.96 7.63
CA PRO A 102 -8.09 0.58 7.99
C PRO A 102 -9.36 -0.26 8.12
N GLU A 103 -10.41 0.31 8.71
CA GLU A 103 -11.69 -0.33 8.91
C GLU A 103 -12.35 -0.69 7.57
N ASP A 104 -12.41 0.25 6.63
CA ASP A 104 -12.96 0.00 5.29
C ASP A 104 -12.15 -1.07 4.54
N ALA A 105 -10.82 -1.09 4.73
CA ALA A 105 -9.97 -2.06 4.06
C ALA A 105 -10.26 -3.49 4.55
N LEU A 106 -10.40 -3.66 5.87
CA LEU A 106 -10.77 -4.93 6.49
C LEU A 106 -12.16 -5.38 6.06
N ASP A 107 -13.15 -4.49 6.08
CA ASP A 107 -14.51 -4.78 5.65
C ASP A 107 -14.57 -5.22 4.18
N LEU A 108 -13.86 -4.53 3.29
CA LEU A 108 -13.80 -4.90 1.88
C LEU A 108 -13.06 -6.24 1.67
N ALA A 109 -11.97 -6.50 2.40
CA ALA A 109 -11.26 -7.78 2.34
C ALA A 109 -12.15 -8.95 2.80
N ASP A 110 -12.93 -8.73 3.86
CA ASP A 110 -13.87 -9.71 4.40
C ASP A 110 -15.05 -9.99 3.44
N ARG A 111 -15.64 -8.94 2.85
CA ARG A 111 -16.64 -9.09 1.78
C ARG A 111 -16.09 -9.90 0.61
N ALA A 112 -14.86 -9.60 0.18
CA ALA A 112 -14.24 -10.32 -0.91
C ALA A 112 -13.98 -11.79 -0.57
N GLY A 113 -13.59 -12.10 0.67
CA GLY A 113 -13.47 -13.46 1.17
C GLY A 113 -14.77 -14.25 1.08
N ARG A 114 -15.88 -13.68 1.58
CA ARG A 114 -17.22 -14.29 1.43
C ARG A 114 -17.59 -14.53 -0.04
N ALA A 115 -17.34 -13.54 -0.90
CA ALA A 115 -17.64 -13.65 -2.32
C ALA A 115 -16.79 -14.73 -3.00
N ALA A 116 -15.52 -14.88 -2.62
CA ALA A 116 -14.63 -15.91 -3.12
C ALA A 116 -15.13 -17.31 -2.73
N VAL A 117 -15.43 -17.54 -1.45
CA VAL A 117 -16.00 -18.81 -0.96
C VAL A 117 -17.30 -19.15 -1.68
N LYS A 118 -18.20 -18.17 -1.85
CA LYS A 118 -19.46 -18.36 -2.58
C LYS A 118 -19.22 -18.72 -4.05
N ALA A 119 -18.20 -18.15 -4.69
CA ALA A 119 -17.87 -18.47 -6.07
C ALA A 119 -17.25 -19.87 -6.20
N VAL A 120 -16.39 -20.27 -5.27
CA VAL A 120 -15.84 -21.63 -5.21
C VAL A 120 -16.93 -22.67 -4.96
N GLY A 121 -17.85 -22.40 -4.03
CA GLY A 121 -19.01 -23.26 -3.78
C GLY A 121 -19.94 -23.43 -4.99
N LYS A 122 -19.84 -22.53 -5.99
CA LYS A 122 -20.53 -22.64 -7.29
C LYS A 122 -19.70 -23.35 -8.36
N GLY A 123 -18.56 -23.94 -8.01
CA GLY A 123 -17.69 -24.71 -8.90
C GLY A 123 -16.57 -23.92 -9.58
N LEU A 124 -16.30 -22.68 -9.16
CA LEU A 124 -15.17 -21.92 -9.69
C LEU A 124 -13.87 -22.34 -9.00
N ALA A 125 -12.78 -22.51 -9.76
CA ALA A 125 -11.48 -22.79 -9.14
C ALA A 125 -11.04 -21.62 -8.23
N PRO A 126 -10.43 -21.87 -7.06
CA PRO A 126 -10.07 -20.83 -6.08
C PRO A 126 -9.26 -19.66 -6.66
N ASN A 127 -8.27 -19.94 -7.51
CA ASN A 127 -7.47 -18.91 -8.18
C ASN A 127 -8.28 -18.08 -9.17
N LEU A 128 -9.24 -18.69 -9.88
CA LEU A 128 -10.14 -17.99 -10.78
C LEU A 128 -11.16 -17.13 -10.02
N ALA A 129 -11.57 -17.54 -8.82
CA ALA A 129 -12.41 -16.73 -7.95
C ALA A 129 -11.73 -15.42 -7.55
N ILE A 130 -10.46 -15.49 -7.13
CA ILE A 130 -9.64 -14.31 -6.82
C ILE A 130 -9.45 -13.42 -8.06
N GLY A 131 -9.04 -14.01 -9.19
CA GLY A 131 -8.85 -13.25 -10.42
C GLY A 131 -10.11 -12.53 -10.89
N ARG A 132 -11.28 -13.18 -10.76
CA ARG A 132 -12.58 -12.59 -11.11
C ARG A 132 -12.96 -11.43 -10.19
N LEU A 133 -12.69 -11.53 -8.88
CA LEU A 133 -12.96 -10.45 -7.94
C LEU A 133 -12.12 -9.21 -8.29
N VAL A 134 -10.82 -9.37 -8.53
CA VAL A 134 -9.97 -8.24 -8.94
C VAL A 134 -10.42 -7.65 -10.28
N TYR A 135 -10.77 -8.49 -11.25
CA TYR A 135 -11.27 -8.02 -12.54
C TYR A 135 -12.57 -7.20 -12.42
N CYS A 136 -13.44 -7.59 -11.49
CA CYS A 136 -14.71 -6.92 -11.21
C CYS A 136 -14.64 -5.96 -10.01
N GLU A 137 -13.46 -5.45 -9.63
CA GLU A 137 -13.24 -4.69 -8.39
C GLU A 137 -14.26 -3.59 -8.15
N ARG A 138 -14.52 -2.75 -9.17
CA ARG A 138 -15.49 -1.64 -9.06
C ARG A 138 -16.87 -2.11 -8.67
N ARG A 139 -17.30 -3.25 -9.22
CA ARG A 139 -18.66 -3.73 -9.05
C ARG A 139 -18.93 -4.16 -7.62
N TRP A 140 -18.04 -4.96 -7.02
CA TRP A 140 -18.29 -5.46 -5.66
C TRP A 140 -17.81 -4.51 -4.55
N MET A 141 -16.95 -3.54 -4.89
CA MET A 141 -16.51 -2.51 -3.95
C MET A 141 -17.52 -1.36 -3.83
N GLU A 142 -18.29 -1.07 -4.89
CA GLU A 142 -19.29 0.00 -4.90
C GLU A 142 -20.73 -0.52 -4.70
N GLU A 143 -21.04 -1.75 -5.10
CA GLU A 143 -22.37 -2.38 -4.91
C GLU A 143 -22.37 -3.28 -3.67
N ASP A 144 -23.34 -3.08 -2.77
CA ASP A 144 -23.62 -4.04 -1.69
C ASP A 144 -24.19 -5.34 -2.32
N PHE A 145 -23.38 -6.42 -2.27
CA PHE A 145 -23.68 -7.74 -2.85
C PHE A 145 -24.39 -8.70 -1.89
#